data_AF-Q17GJ1-F1
#
_entry.id   AF-Q17GJ1-F1
#
_cell.length_a   1.000
_cell.length_b   1.000
_cell.length_c   1.000
_cell.angle_alpha   90.00
_cell.angle_beta   90.00
_cell.angle_gamma   90.00
#
_symmetry.space_group_name_H-M   'P 1'
#
loop_
_entity.id
_entity.type
_entity.pdbx_description
1 polymer ?
#
loop_
_entity_poly.entity_id
_entity_poly.type
_entity_poly.pdbx_seq_one_letter_code
_entity_poly.pdbx_strand_id
1 'polypeptide(L)'
;MSNRDQDKLLQEDSRLSILLECCICFHGLRECHICVECSQPFCRECIDRWLLKESSCPYCRAHIEKNRLVRFYLIDQLHEAVARLLAEQNRNRCEVHGCQQLLLVCLHCEECVCVDCWYSDGHVEHKDEIVPMEIAYDHFYRETMKTGQSNKLKVNVKEESAKLKDKIKVLFDEPRDASTMNQILELSKMMEKLQIDEKNLIPS
;
A
#
# COMPACT_ATOMS: atom_id res chain seq x y z
N MET A 1 -15.60 -17.53 -2.81
CA MET A 1 -14.52 -17.67 -3.82
C MET A 1 -13.68 -18.88 -3.44
N SER A 2 -13.15 -19.64 -4.41
CA SER A 2 -12.53 -20.94 -4.12
C SER A 2 -11.10 -20.78 -3.57
N ASN A 3 -10.66 -21.65 -2.65
CA ASN A 3 -9.25 -21.74 -2.18
C ASN A 3 -8.23 -21.78 -3.34
N ARG A 4 -8.67 -22.21 -4.52
CA ARG A 4 -7.86 -22.34 -5.74
C ARG A 4 -7.45 -20.99 -6.35
N ASP A 5 -8.16 -19.91 -6.01
CA ASP A 5 -7.90 -18.56 -6.54
C ASP A 5 -6.97 -17.76 -5.62
N GLN A 6 -6.99 -18.03 -4.31
CA GLN A 6 -6.02 -17.49 -3.34
C GLN A 6 -4.61 -18.11 -3.50
N ASP A 7 -4.53 -19.40 -3.81
CA ASP A 7 -3.25 -20.08 -4.09
C ASP A 7 -2.55 -19.56 -5.37
N LYS A 8 -3.32 -19.06 -6.35
CA LYS A 8 -2.77 -18.53 -7.60
C LYS A 8 -2.09 -17.17 -7.43
N LEU A 9 -2.65 -16.27 -6.61
CA LEU A 9 -2.06 -14.96 -6.33
C LEU A 9 -0.77 -15.08 -5.51
N LEU A 10 -0.75 -15.97 -4.51
CA LEU A 10 0.47 -16.31 -3.77
C LEU A 10 1.53 -17.00 -4.66
N GLN A 11 1.11 -17.77 -5.67
CA GLN A 11 2.01 -18.35 -6.66
C GLN A 11 2.61 -17.30 -7.61
N GLU A 12 1.89 -16.23 -7.94
CA GLU A 12 2.38 -15.20 -8.88
C GLU A 12 3.41 -14.26 -8.24
N ASP A 13 3.19 -13.83 -6.98
CA ASP A 13 4.20 -13.10 -6.19
C ASP A 13 5.46 -13.94 -5.93
N SER A 14 5.28 -15.26 -5.77
CA SER A 14 6.38 -16.21 -5.61
C SER A 14 7.25 -16.35 -6.88
N ARG A 15 6.65 -16.27 -8.08
CA ARG A 15 7.39 -16.44 -9.33
C ARG A 15 8.31 -15.27 -9.68
N LEU A 16 7.90 -14.05 -9.39
CA LEU A 16 8.76 -12.87 -9.60
C LEU A 16 9.97 -12.88 -8.66
N SER A 17 9.76 -13.30 -7.41
CA SER A 17 10.82 -13.43 -6.41
C SER A 17 11.93 -14.36 -6.88
N ILE A 18 11.58 -15.53 -7.44
CA ILE A 18 12.55 -16.52 -7.98
C ILE A 18 13.41 -15.93 -9.12
N LEU A 19 12.85 -15.03 -9.94
CA LEU A 19 13.58 -14.42 -11.07
C LEU A 19 14.58 -13.34 -10.63
N LEU A 20 14.41 -12.81 -9.42
CA LEU A 20 15.14 -11.65 -8.89
C LEU A 20 16.03 -12.01 -7.68
N GLU A 21 16.19 -13.30 -7.42
CA GLU A 21 16.99 -13.83 -6.32
C GLU A 21 18.32 -14.43 -6.80
N CYS A 22 19.36 -14.26 -5.97
CA CYS A 22 20.62 -14.95 -6.20
C CYS A 22 20.52 -16.41 -5.74
N CYS A 23 20.78 -17.37 -6.62
CA CYS A 23 20.69 -18.80 -6.26
C CYS A 23 21.78 -19.30 -5.29
N ILE A 24 22.73 -18.44 -4.88
CA ILE A 24 23.74 -18.75 -3.86
C ILE A 24 23.23 -18.35 -2.47
N CYS A 25 22.69 -17.14 -2.33
CA CYS A 25 22.28 -16.62 -1.02
C CYS A 25 20.77 -16.60 -0.80
N PHE A 26 19.95 -16.83 -1.82
CA PHE A 26 18.49 -16.83 -1.78
C PHE A 26 17.89 -15.50 -1.28
N HIS A 27 18.59 -14.39 -1.57
CA HIS A 27 18.10 -13.04 -1.33
C HIS A 27 18.07 -12.27 -2.65
N GLY A 28 17.41 -11.10 -2.64
CA GLY A 28 17.43 -10.16 -3.75
C GLY A 28 18.86 -9.83 -4.22
N LEU A 29 19.02 -9.77 -5.54
CA LEU A 29 20.28 -9.48 -6.22
C LEU A 29 20.86 -8.10 -5.81
N ARG A 30 22.16 -8.07 -5.51
CA ARG A 30 22.95 -6.85 -5.23
C ARG A 30 24.14 -6.77 -6.15
N GLU A 31 24.31 -5.64 -6.85
CA GLU A 31 25.29 -5.49 -7.92
C GLU A 31 25.25 -6.70 -8.86
N CYS A 32 24.10 -6.95 -9.48
CA CYS A 32 23.86 -8.19 -10.22
C CYS A 32 24.88 -8.40 -11.35
N HIS A 33 25.42 -9.60 -11.40
CA HIS A 33 26.22 -10.10 -12.51
C HIS A 33 25.55 -11.35 -13.09
N ILE A 34 25.46 -11.40 -14.41
CA ILE A 34 24.80 -12.47 -15.16
C ILE A 34 25.85 -13.35 -15.83
N CYS A 35 25.67 -14.66 -15.72
CA CYS A 35 26.44 -15.63 -16.51
C CYS A 35 26.01 -15.58 -17.97
N VAL A 36 26.94 -15.36 -18.90
CA VAL A 36 26.64 -15.27 -20.35
C VAL A 36 26.13 -16.59 -20.95
N GLU A 37 26.45 -17.74 -20.34
CA GLU A 37 26.08 -19.06 -20.87
C GLU A 37 24.63 -19.45 -20.52
N CYS A 38 24.16 -19.09 -19.34
CA CYS A 38 22.84 -19.53 -18.84
C CYS A 38 21.91 -18.38 -18.43
N SER A 39 22.38 -17.14 -18.51
CA SER A 39 21.65 -15.95 -18.06
C SER A 39 21.25 -15.95 -16.58
N GLN A 40 21.79 -16.87 -15.76
CA GLN A 40 21.50 -16.88 -14.32
C GLN A 40 22.13 -15.66 -13.64
N PRO A 41 21.36 -14.91 -12.83
CA PRO A 41 21.87 -13.76 -12.10
C PRO A 41 22.46 -14.15 -10.74
N PHE A 42 23.49 -13.41 -10.32
CA PHE A 42 24.16 -13.57 -9.03
C PHE A 42 24.49 -12.21 -8.41
N CYS A 43 24.51 -12.12 -7.07
CA CYS A 43 25.14 -10.99 -6.40
C CYS A 43 26.64 -10.99 -6.67
N ARG A 44 27.25 -9.80 -6.82
CA ARG A 44 28.70 -9.68 -7.07
C ARG A 44 29.54 -10.42 -6.03
N GLU A 45 29.29 -10.17 -4.74
CA GLU A 45 30.03 -10.82 -3.65
C GLU A 45 29.81 -12.35 -3.58
N CYS A 46 28.65 -12.82 -4.02
CA CYS A 46 28.33 -14.25 -4.01
C CYS A 46 29.09 -14.97 -5.11
N ILE A 47 29.06 -14.44 -6.33
CA ILE A 47 29.77 -15.06 -7.46
C ILE A 47 31.28 -14.93 -7.32
N ASP A 48 31.80 -13.80 -6.82
CA ASP A 48 33.24 -13.63 -6.57
C ASP A 48 33.75 -14.68 -5.56
N ARG A 49 33.04 -14.87 -4.44
CA ARG A 49 33.40 -15.89 -3.43
C ARG A 49 33.33 -17.31 -3.97
N TRP A 50 32.39 -17.60 -4.86
CA TRP A 50 32.29 -18.90 -5.51
C TRP A 50 33.48 -19.15 -6.43
N LEU A 51 33.82 -18.17 -7.27
CA LEU A 51 34.91 -18.27 -8.24
C LEU A 51 36.31 -18.34 -7.62
N LEU A 52 36.47 -17.96 -6.35
CA LEU A 52 37.69 -18.24 -5.58
C LEU A 52 37.90 -19.73 -5.30
N LYS A 53 36.83 -20.53 -5.32
CA LYS A 53 36.85 -21.96 -5.02
C LYS A 53 36.71 -22.80 -6.28
N GLU A 54 35.82 -22.40 -7.18
CA GLU A 54 35.46 -23.17 -8.38
C GLU A 54 35.29 -22.24 -9.58
N SER A 55 36.02 -22.48 -10.67
CA SER A 55 35.95 -21.66 -11.90
C SER A 55 34.76 -22.01 -12.80
N SER A 56 33.62 -22.34 -12.19
CA SER A 56 32.41 -22.77 -12.89
C SER A 56 31.18 -21.99 -12.43
N CYS A 57 30.16 -21.90 -13.28
CA CYS A 57 28.87 -21.32 -12.93
C CYS A 57 28.20 -22.17 -11.83
N PRO A 58 27.75 -21.58 -10.70
CA PRO A 58 27.02 -22.31 -9.66
C PRO A 58 25.73 -22.99 -10.15
N TYR A 59 25.16 -22.48 -11.25
CA TYR A 59 23.91 -22.97 -11.82
C TYR A 59 24.14 -23.99 -12.95
N CYS A 60 24.74 -23.56 -14.07
CA CYS A 60 24.90 -24.42 -15.26
C CYS A 60 26.23 -25.18 -15.31
N ARG A 61 27.16 -24.93 -14.38
CA ARG A 61 28.52 -25.51 -14.32
C ARG A 61 29.43 -25.21 -15.51
N ALA A 62 29.03 -24.34 -16.44
CA ALA A 62 29.91 -23.85 -17.50
C ALA A 62 31.12 -23.12 -16.90
N HIS A 63 32.29 -23.25 -17.52
CA HIS A 63 33.51 -22.59 -17.06
C HIS A 63 33.35 -21.05 -17.15
N ILE A 64 33.68 -20.34 -16.06
CA ILE A 64 33.60 -18.88 -15.99
C ILE A 64 35.00 -18.29 -15.97
N GLU A 65 35.33 -17.55 -17.03
CA GLU A 65 36.45 -16.60 -17.05
C GLU A 65 35.96 -15.21 -16.61
N LYS A 66 36.87 -14.33 -16.16
CA LYS A 66 36.52 -12.97 -15.67
C LYS A 66 35.60 -12.16 -16.61
N ASN A 67 35.66 -12.41 -17.92
CA ASN A 67 34.92 -11.66 -18.94
C ASN A 67 33.54 -12.29 -19.26
N ARG A 68 33.21 -13.44 -18.65
CA ARG A 68 31.95 -14.18 -18.87
C ARG A 68 30.87 -13.83 -17.85
N LEU A 69 31.12 -12.83 -17.02
CA LEU A 69 30.13 -12.21 -16.14
C LEU A 69 29.88 -10.78 -16.60
N VAL A 70 28.63 -10.47 -16.91
CA VAL A 70 28.22 -9.13 -17.34
C VAL A 70 27.41 -8.50 -16.22
N ARG A 71 27.79 -7.29 -15.82
CA ARG A 71 27.02 -6.52 -14.84
C ARG A 71 25.68 -6.10 -15.46
N PHE A 72 24.60 -6.37 -14.76
CA PHE A 72 23.24 -6.00 -15.18
C PHE A 72 22.73 -4.79 -14.40
N TYR A 73 22.99 -3.60 -14.93
CA TYR A 73 22.68 -2.32 -14.28
C TYR A 73 21.18 -2.05 -14.12
N LEU A 74 20.34 -2.64 -14.96
CA LEU A 74 18.90 -2.41 -14.92
C LEU A 74 18.23 -3.09 -13.71
N ILE A 75 18.87 -4.12 -13.12
CA ILE A 75 18.26 -4.86 -12.01
C ILE A 75 17.94 -3.96 -10.83
N ASP A 76 18.82 -3.00 -10.52
CA ASP A 76 18.68 -2.18 -9.32
C ASP A 76 17.47 -1.25 -9.49
N GLN A 77 17.30 -0.67 -10.68
CA GLN A 77 16.13 0.13 -11.05
C GLN A 77 14.85 -0.71 -11.12
N LEU A 78 14.95 -1.94 -11.64
CA LEU A 78 13.83 -2.87 -11.74
C LEU A 78 13.34 -3.29 -10.36
N HIS A 79 14.25 -3.65 -9.44
CA HIS A 79 13.92 -3.98 -8.07
C HIS A 79 13.18 -2.84 -7.38
N GLU A 80 13.67 -1.60 -7.54
CA GLU A 80 13.02 -0.45 -6.93
C GLU A 80 11.63 -0.18 -7.54
N ALA A 81 11.50 -0.29 -8.87
CA ALA A 81 10.22 -0.12 -9.55
C ALA A 81 9.21 -1.20 -9.14
N VAL A 82 9.63 -2.47 -9.07
CA VAL A 82 8.78 -3.58 -8.62
C VAL A 82 8.40 -3.41 -7.15
N ALA A 83 9.34 -3.04 -6.27
CA ALA A 83 9.05 -2.80 -4.86
C ALA A 83 8.02 -1.67 -4.68
N ARG A 84 8.14 -0.57 -5.45
CA ARG A 84 7.14 0.51 -5.45
C ARG A 84 5.77 0.03 -5.92
N LEU A 85 5.70 -0.69 -7.04
CA LEU A 85 4.44 -1.22 -7.56
C LEU A 85 3.77 -2.18 -6.57
N LEU A 86 4.55 -3.06 -5.93
CA LEU A 86 4.03 -3.97 -4.90
C LEU A 86 3.54 -3.21 -3.66
N ALA A 87 4.28 -2.18 -3.22
CA ALA A 87 3.86 -1.32 -2.12
C ALA A 87 2.56 -0.57 -2.46
N GLU A 88 2.44 0.00 -3.66
CA GLU A 88 1.23 0.66 -4.16
C GLU A 88 0.04 -0.31 -4.23
N GLN A 89 0.25 -1.52 -4.73
CA GLN A 89 -0.77 -2.58 -4.72
C GLN A 89 -1.21 -2.97 -3.32
N ASN A 90 -0.31 -2.89 -2.33
CA ASN A 90 -0.61 -3.27 -0.95
C ASN A 90 -1.30 -2.16 -0.13
N ARG A 91 -1.19 -0.87 -0.51
CA ARG A 91 -1.84 0.25 0.20
C ARG A 91 -3.36 0.18 0.25
N ASN A 92 -3.96 -0.57 -0.68
CA ASN A 92 -5.40 -0.74 -0.80
C ASN A 92 -5.87 -2.16 -0.46
N ARG A 93 -5.11 -2.94 0.32
CA ARG A 93 -5.52 -4.30 0.68
C ARG A 93 -6.19 -4.35 2.05
N CYS A 94 -7.24 -5.16 2.15
CA CYS A 94 -7.91 -5.42 3.42
C CYS A 94 -7.02 -6.27 4.33
N GLU A 95 -6.84 -5.86 5.60
CA GLU A 95 -6.03 -6.60 6.57
C GLU A 95 -6.60 -7.99 6.89
N VAL A 96 -7.93 -8.12 6.91
CA VAL A 96 -8.65 -9.36 7.21
C VAL A 96 -8.73 -10.27 5.98
N HIS A 97 -8.97 -9.68 4.80
CA HIS A 97 -9.13 -10.38 3.54
C HIS A 97 -7.96 -10.06 2.60
N GLY A 98 -6.73 -10.37 3.02
CA GLY A 98 -5.45 -9.90 2.47
C GLY A 98 -5.32 -9.70 0.94
N CYS A 99 -6.02 -10.47 0.11
CA CYS A 99 -5.97 -10.31 -1.35
C CYS A 99 -6.97 -9.28 -1.92
N GLN A 100 -7.96 -8.87 -1.14
CA GLN A 100 -9.07 -8.02 -1.58
C GLN A 100 -8.75 -6.54 -1.48
N GLN A 101 -9.17 -5.79 -2.48
CA GLN A 101 -9.02 -4.34 -2.51
C GLN A 101 -10.11 -3.65 -1.67
N LEU A 102 -9.69 -2.65 -0.90
CA LEU A 102 -10.52 -1.70 -0.19
C LEU A 102 -11.06 -0.68 -1.20
N LEU A 103 -12.25 -0.95 -1.75
CA LEU A 103 -12.91 -0.11 -2.75
C LEU A 103 -14.19 0.55 -2.24
N LEU A 104 -14.63 0.15 -1.05
CA LEU A 104 -15.87 0.58 -0.43
C LEU A 104 -15.55 1.31 0.88
N VAL A 105 -16.49 2.11 1.34
CA VAL A 105 -16.45 2.78 2.64
C VAL A 105 -17.77 2.49 3.33
N CYS A 106 -17.71 2.00 4.56
CA CYS A 106 -18.88 1.95 5.42
C CYS A 106 -19.03 3.32 6.10
N LEU A 107 -20.14 4.01 5.84
CA LEU A 107 -20.41 5.32 6.44
C LEU A 107 -20.77 5.21 7.93
N HIS A 108 -21.29 4.06 8.36
CA HIS A 108 -21.62 3.80 9.77
C HIS A 108 -20.37 3.62 10.64
N CYS A 109 -19.46 2.74 10.19
CA CYS A 109 -18.21 2.45 10.90
C CYS A 109 -17.13 3.51 10.63
N GLU A 110 -17.31 4.31 9.57
CA GLU A 110 -16.33 5.27 9.08
C GLU A 110 -14.97 4.61 8.82
N GLU A 111 -15.00 3.54 8.03
CA GLU A 111 -13.84 2.70 7.69
C GLU A 111 -13.89 2.26 6.22
N CYS A 112 -12.72 2.15 5.59
CA CYS A 112 -12.60 1.51 4.28
C CYS A 112 -12.79 -0.01 4.40
N VAL A 113 -13.63 -0.57 3.54
CA VAL A 113 -13.97 -1.99 3.53
C VAL A 113 -13.78 -2.60 2.14
N CYS A 114 -13.51 -3.89 2.08
CA CYS A 114 -13.49 -4.63 0.82
C CYS A 114 -14.85 -5.27 0.53
N VAL A 115 -15.00 -5.83 -0.66
CA VAL A 115 -16.23 -6.54 -1.05
C VAL A 115 -16.56 -7.71 -0.12
N ASP A 116 -15.54 -8.41 0.40
CA ASP A 116 -15.77 -9.53 1.33
C ASP A 116 -16.19 -9.04 2.72
N CYS A 117 -15.67 -7.90 3.19
CA CYS A 117 -16.14 -7.25 4.43
C CYS A 117 -17.62 -6.84 4.34
N TRP A 118 -18.08 -6.42 3.16
CA TRP A 118 -19.49 -6.09 2.95
C TRP A 118 -20.40 -7.32 3.11
N TYR A 119 -19.93 -8.50 2.70
CA TYR A 119 -20.70 -9.74 2.85
C TYR A 119 -20.54 -10.42 4.22
N SER A 120 -19.42 -10.18 4.94
CA SER A 120 -19.11 -10.83 6.21
C SER A 120 -19.83 -10.19 7.41
N ASP A 121 -19.95 -10.95 8.49
CA ASP A 121 -20.71 -10.58 9.70
C ASP A 121 -20.27 -9.25 10.34
N GLY A 122 -19.08 -8.73 10.01
CA GLY A 122 -18.59 -7.44 10.52
C GLY A 122 -19.36 -6.22 10.01
N HIS A 123 -19.91 -6.27 8.79
CA HIS A 123 -20.67 -5.15 8.21
C HIS A 123 -22.06 -5.54 7.67
N VAL A 124 -22.61 -6.67 8.10
CA VAL A 124 -23.93 -7.14 7.67
C VAL A 124 -25.07 -6.20 8.09
N GLU A 125 -24.98 -5.59 9.27
CA GLU A 125 -26.05 -4.76 9.83
C GLU A 125 -26.17 -3.37 9.18
N HIS A 126 -25.11 -2.87 8.55
CA HIS A 126 -25.03 -1.53 7.93
C HIS A 126 -24.72 -1.58 6.44
N LYS A 127 -25.16 -2.65 5.76
CA LYS A 127 -24.99 -2.83 4.31
C LYS A 127 -25.52 -1.67 3.47
N ASP A 128 -26.62 -1.05 3.90
CA ASP A 128 -27.25 0.07 3.19
C ASP A 128 -26.44 1.38 3.31
N GLU A 129 -25.48 1.42 4.24
CA GLU A 129 -24.58 2.55 4.48
C GLU A 129 -23.19 2.31 3.88
N ILE A 130 -23.01 1.25 3.09
CA ILE A 130 -21.77 0.98 2.37
C ILE A 130 -21.84 1.58 0.97
N VAL A 131 -20.89 2.45 0.67
CA VAL A 131 -20.81 3.15 -0.62
C VAL A 131 -19.44 2.95 -1.27
N PRO A 132 -19.34 3.03 -2.61
CA PRO A 132 -18.06 3.11 -3.29
C PRO A 132 -17.21 4.28 -2.78
N MET A 133 -15.90 4.07 -2.71
CA MET A 133 -14.94 5.07 -2.22
C MET A 133 -15.07 6.41 -2.97
N GLU A 134 -15.26 6.38 -4.29
CA GLU A 134 -15.45 7.59 -5.09
C GLU A 134 -16.65 8.44 -4.64
N ILE A 135 -17.73 7.79 -4.20
CA ILE A 135 -18.93 8.46 -3.70
C ILE A 135 -18.68 8.99 -2.29
N ALA A 136 -18.00 8.22 -1.45
CA ALA A 136 -17.61 8.64 -0.11
C ALA A 136 -16.74 9.91 -0.17
N TYR A 137 -15.70 9.94 -1.00
CA TYR A 137 -14.82 11.11 -1.13
C TYR A 137 -15.59 12.40 -1.41
N ASP A 138 -16.54 12.39 -2.35
CA ASP A 138 -17.34 13.58 -2.67
C ASP A 138 -18.31 13.94 -1.53
N HIS A 139 -18.91 12.95 -0.88
CA HIS A 139 -19.79 13.15 0.27
C HIS A 139 -19.03 13.82 1.43
N PHE A 140 -17.94 13.21 1.89
CA PHE A 140 -17.15 13.72 3.02
C PHE A 140 -16.57 15.10 2.71
N TYR A 141 -16.02 15.32 1.52
CA TYR A 141 -15.52 16.63 1.14
C TYR A 141 -16.59 17.72 1.24
N ARG A 142 -17.80 17.46 0.70
CA ARG A 142 -18.91 18.42 0.77
C ARG A 142 -19.36 18.69 2.20
N GLU A 143 -19.48 17.66 3.03
CA GLU A 143 -19.88 17.82 4.43
C GLU A 143 -18.83 18.57 5.27
N THR A 144 -17.54 18.24 5.11
CA THR A 144 -16.43 18.97 5.74
C THR A 144 -16.43 20.45 5.34
N MET A 145 -16.75 20.79 4.10
CA MET A 145 -16.80 22.18 3.65
C MET A 145 -18.03 22.94 4.20
N LYS A 146 -19.16 22.27 4.39
CA LYS A 146 -20.39 22.89 4.94
C LYS A 146 -20.33 23.18 6.44
N THR A 147 -19.66 22.34 7.23
CA THR A 147 -19.61 22.44 8.71
C THR A 147 -18.94 23.71 9.28
N GLY A 148 -18.40 24.61 8.45
CA GLY A 148 -17.59 25.77 8.87
C GLY A 148 -18.35 27.08 9.16
N GLN A 149 -19.67 27.12 9.05
CA GLN A 149 -20.43 28.39 9.05
C GLN A 149 -21.07 28.76 10.41
N SER A 150 -20.67 28.13 11.52
CA SER A 150 -21.22 28.48 12.85
C SER A 150 -20.44 29.62 13.52
N ASN A 151 -21.00 30.84 13.49
CA ASN A 151 -20.40 32.03 14.10
C ASN A 151 -20.21 31.94 15.64
N LYS A 152 -20.82 30.95 16.31
CA LYS A 152 -20.87 30.81 17.78
C LYS A 152 -19.65 30.13 18.43
N LEU A 153 -18.66 29.67 17.65
CA LEU A 153 -17.48 28.95 18.17
C LEU A 153 -16.38 29.93 18.67
N LYS A 154 -15.64 29.53 19.70
CA LYS A 154 -14.47 30.19 20.31
C LYS A 154 -13.33 30.26 19.29
N VAL A 155 -12.49 31.29 19.43
CA VAL A 155 -11.40 31.58 18.48
C VAL A 155 -10.44 30.40 18.32
N ASN A 156 -10.04 29.73 19.40
CA ASN A 156 -9.12 28.60 19.33
C ASN A 156 -9.73 27.39 18.59
N VAL A 157 -11.00 27.07 18.83
CA VAL A 157 -11.69 25.96 18.14
C VAL A 157 -11.88 26.27 16.66
N LYS A 158 -12.15 27.54 16.32
CA LYS A 158 -12.18 28.00 14.92
C LYS A 158 -10.82 27.84 14.23
N GLU A 159 -9.73 28.19 14.91
CA GLU A 159 -8.38 28.06 14.36
C GLU A 159 -7.98 26.59 14.15
N GLU A 160 -8.23 25.71 15.13
CA GLU A 160 -7.95 24.27 15.00
C GLU A 160 -8.82 23.60 13.93
N SER A 161 -10.11 23.96 13.87
CA SER A 161 -11.01 23.48 12.81
C SER A 161 -10.56 23.92 11.42
N ALA A 162 -10.04 25.15 11.28
CA ALA A 162 -9.48 25.63 10.01
C ALA A 162 -8.25 24.81 9.60
N LYS A 163 -7.32 24.53 10.54
CA LYS A 163 -6.14 23.70 10.27
C LYS A 163 -6.52 22.29 9.82
N LEU A 164 -7.54 21.68 10.44
CA LEU A 164 -8.05 20.36 10.05
C LEU A 164 -8.66 20.40 8.63
N LYS A 165 -9.45 21.43 8.31
CA LYS A 165 -10.02 21.62 6.96
C LYS A 165 -8.96 21.80 5.90
N ASP A 166 -7.91 22.57 6.17
CA ASP A 166 -6.80 22.75 5.23
C ASP A 166 -6.07 21.42 4.96
N LYS A 167 -5.87 20.59 6.00
CA LYS A 167 -5.32 19.23 5.81
C LYS A 167 -6.21 18.35 4.96
N ILE A 168 -7.52 18.31 5.23
CA ILE A 168 -8.47 17.53 4.43
C ILE A 168 -8.48 18.03 2.97
N LYS A 169 -8.35 19.34 2.75
CA LYS A 169 -8.27 19.91 1.40
C LYS A 169 -7.03 19.44 0.65
N VAL A 170 -5.86 19.38 1.30
CA VAL A 170 -4.64 18.82 0.69
C VAL A 170 -4.85 17.35 0.33
N LEU A 171 -5.40 16.56 1.26
CA LEU A 171 -5.68 15.14 1.03
C LEU A 171 -6.71 14.89 -0.08
N PHE A 172 -7.58 15.86 -0.39
CA PHE A 172 -8.54 15.73 -1.48
C PHE A 172 -7.88 15.72 -2.87
N ASP A 173 -6.71 16.36 -3.00
CA ASP A 173 -5.94 16.41 -4.25
C ASP A 173 -4.97 15.21 -4.37
N GLU A 174 -4.81 14.41 -3.31
CA GLU A 174 -4.00 13.20 -3.29
C GLU A 174 -4.70 12.00 -3.98
N PRO A 175 -3.96 10.92 -4.32
CA PRO A 175 -4.54 9.71 -4.87
C PRO A 175 -5.68 9.16 -3.99
N ARG A 176 -6.80 8.81 -4.64
CA ARG A 176 -8.00 8.25 -4.01
C ARG A 176 -7.78 6.79 -3.65
N ASP A 177 -7.00 6.57 -2.62
CA ASP A 177 -6.71 5.28 -2.05
C ASP A 177 -7.28 5.19 -0.61
N ALA A 178 -7.28 3.97 -0.05
CA ALA A 178 -7.78 3.67 1.27
C ALA A 178 -6.96 4.36 2.37
N SER A 179 -5.66 4.59 2.16
CA SER A 179 -4.82 5.30 3.12
C SER A 179 -5.23 6.76 3.22
N THR A 180 -5.36 7.44 2.09
CA THR A 180 -5.85 8.81 2.01
C THR A 180 -7.28 8.91 2.55
N MET A 181 -8.15 7.95 2.23
CA MET A 181 -9.53 7.95 2.69
C MET A 181 -9.62 7.79 4.20
N ASN A 182 -8.90 6.83 4.77
CA ASN A 182 -8.85 6.63 6.22
C ASN A 182 -8.30 7.87 6.95
N GLN A 183 -7.31 8.57 6.38
CA GLN A 183 -6.84 9.84 6.93
C GLN A 183 -7.93 10.92 6.90
N ILE A 184 -8.70 11.03 5.82
CA ILE A 184 -9.82 11.98 5.72
C ILE A 184 -10.91 11.66 6.75
N LEU A 185 -11.24 10.38 6.94
CA LEU A 185 -12.23 9.93 7.94
C LEU A 185 -11.78 10.30 9.36
N GLU A 186 -10.54 9.98 9.72
CA GLU A 186 -9.97 10.32 11.03
C GLU A 186 -9.96 11.82 11.31
N LEU A 187 -9.53 12.64 10.34
CA LEU A 187 -9.54 14.10 10.50
C LEU A 187 -10.97 14.66 10.63
N SER A 188 -11.95 14.04 9.96
CA SER A 188 -13.36 14.41 10.06
C SER A 188 -13.91 14.09 11.45
N LYS A 189 -13.64 12.89 11.99
CA LYS A 189 -13.97 12.50 13.38
C LYS A 189 -13.40 13.49 14.40
N MET A 190 -12.12 13.85 14.24
CA MET A 190 -11.46 14.82 15.12
C MET A 190 -12.17 16.19 15.09
N MET A 191 -12.57 16.65 13.90
CA MET A 191 -13.26 17.93 13.74
C MET A 191 -14.65 17.91 14.39
N GLU A 192 -15.42 16.83 14.23
CA GLU A 192 -16.73 16.67 14.87
C GLU A 192 -16.60 16.66 16.40
N LYS A 193 -15.62 15.93 16.94
CA LYS A 193 -15.36 15.88 18.38
C LYS A 193 -15.04 17.26 18.97
N LEU A 194 -14.19 18.05 18.31
CA LEU A 194 -13.88 19.41 18.74
C LEU A 194 -15.13 20.30 18.82
N GLN A 195 -16.07 20.14 17.88
CA GLN A 195 -17.32 20.90 17.87
C GLN A 195 -18.30 20.43 18.95
N ILE A 196 -18.34 19.14 19.26
CA ILE A 196 -19.18 18.57 20.32
C ILE A 196 -18.67 19.02 21.69
N ASP A 197 -17.37 18.89 21.94
CA ASP A 197 -16.72 19.30 23.21
C ASP A 197 -16.96 20.78 23.48
N GLU A 198 -16.94 21.62 22.45
CA GLU A 198 -17.29 23.04 22.59
C GLU A 198 -18.76 23.28 22.95
N LYS A 199 -19.70 22.58 22.31
CA LYS A 199 -21.14 22.72 22.62
C LYS A 199 -21.46 22.27 24.04
N ASN A 200 -20.76 21.26 24.55
CA ASN A 200 -20.90 20.74 25.91
C ASN A 200 -20.33 21.69 26.99
N LEU A 201 -19.51 22.68 26.61
CA LEU A 201 -18.93 23.69 27.50
C LEU A 201 -19.78 24.96 27.66
N ILE A 202 -20.90 25.09 26.93
CA ILE A 202 -21.83 26.21 27.05
C ILE A 202 -22.97 25.80 28.01
N PRO A 203 -23.09 26.39 29.21
CA PRO A 203 -24.21 26.09 30.10
C PRO A 203 -25.53 26.51 29.44
N SER A 204 -26.53 25.64 29.52
CA SER A 204 -27.92 25.84 29.06
C SER A 204 -28.61 27.01 29.76
#